data_AF-A0A2B4SCV8-F1
#
_entry.id   AF-A0A2B4SCV8-F1
#
_cell.length_a   1.000
_cell.length_b   1.000
_cell.length_c   1.000
_cell.angle_alpha   90.00
_cell.angle_beta   90.00
_cell.angle_gamma   90.00
#
_symmetry.space_group_name_H-M   'P 1'
#
loop_
_entity.id
_entity.type
_entity.pdbx_description
1 polymer ?
#
loop_
_entity_poly.entity_id
_entity_poly.type
_entity_poly.pdbx_seq_one_letter_code
_entity_poly.pdbx_strand_id
1 'polypeptide(L)'
;MTVVSRRLKDFDFKSFDDMINSSGLLEENTSLQSLITRYDVVLPENIDKLAPIKSLTEVDRPNVPWYNEDIAFHKRIRRRLERKWRSTRLDHDKTNYLRQCLVELVGSMYSVLQQVFQQLPCTLDILIRATANRHGLEQVKDHNNGSEEDYEVNDPRKGEVSEDYANKMPWRMDDTVDYQDDNDAKSGPDSIVDDAGDRI
;
A
#
# COMPACT_ATOMS: atom_id res chain seq x y z
N MET A 1 21.28 8.00 -7.64
CA MET A 1 22.63 7.83 -7.05
C MET A 1 23.07 6.38 -7.29
N THR A 2 24.33 6.10 -7.60
CA THR A 2 24.83 4.71 -7.75
C THR A 2 25.47 4.28 -6.45
N VAL A 3 24.88 3.29 -5.77
CA VAL A 3 25.43 2.73 -4.54
C VAL A 3 26.11 1.41 -4.86
N VAL A 4 27.36 1.28 -4.43
CA VAL A 4 28.18 0.09 -4.62
C VAL A 4 28.19 -0.69 -3.31
N SER A 5 27.82 -1.97 -3.35
CA SER A 5 27.69 -2.80 -2.14
C SER A 5 28.16 -4.24 -2.38
N ARG A 6 28.53 -4.93 -1.29
CA ARG A 6 28.84 -6.37 -1.27
C ARG A 6 27.88 -7.07 -0.31
N ARG A 7 27.47 -8.30 -0.62
CA ARG A 7 26.67 -9.12 0.29
C ARG A 7 27.57 -9.86 1.27
N LEU A 8 27.77 -9.29 2.46
CA LEU A 8 28.62 -9.89 3.50
C LEU A 8 27.82 -10.59 4.61
N LYS A 9 26.49 -10.47 4.62
CA LYS A 9 25.64 -11.03 5.68
C LYS A 9 25.63 -12.56 5.71
N ASP A 10 25.66 -13.18 4.53
CA ASP A 10 25.65 -14.64 4.35
C ASP A 10 27.02 -15.12 3.82
N PHE A 11 28.10 -14.46 4.25
CA PHE A 11 29.45 -14.76 3.78
C PHE A 11 29.94 -16.09 4.37
N ASP A 12 30.35 -17.02 3.51
CA ASP A 12 30.90 -18.31 3.94
C ASP A 12 32.38 -18.16 4.32
N PHE A 13 32.63 -17.96 5.61
CA PHE A 13 33.99 -17.88 6.17
C PHE A 13 34.78 -19.17 5.98
N LYS A 14 34.14 -20.34 5.98
CA LYS A 14 34.85 -21.61 5.85
C LYS A 14 35.39 -21.77 4.43
N SER A 15 34.55 -21.52 3.43
CA SER A 15 35.01 -21.52 2.03
C SER A 15 36.08 -20.46 1.77
N PHE A 16 36.03 -19.33 2.47
CA PHE A 16 37.04 -18.29 2.35
C PHE A 16 38.39 -18.71 2.92
N ASP A 17 38.41 -19.32 4.10
CA ASP A 17 39.64 -19.85 4.71
C ASP A 17 40.26 -20.94 3.83
N ASP A 18 39.45 -21.84 3.28
CA ASP A 18 39.92 -22.88 2.35
C ASP A 18 40.55 -22.27 1.07
N MET A 19 39.96 -21.18 0.55
CA MET A 19 40.53 -20.43 -0.58
C MET A 19 41.82 -19.69 -0.22
N ILE A 20 41.93 -19.13 0.99
CA ILE A 20 43.17 -18.50 1.46
C ILE A 20 44.27 -19.54 1.57
N ASN A 21 43.99 -20.70 2.19
CA ASN A 21 44.97 -21.76 2.38
C ASN A 21 45.46 -22.35 1.05
N SER A 22 44.59 -22.44 0.05
CA SER A 22 44.96 -22.92 -1.30
C SER A 22 45.67 -21.87 -2.18
N SER A 23 45.54 -20.58 -1.87
CA SER A 23 46.13 -19.49 -2.66
C SER A 23 47.64 -19.30 -2.48
N GLY A 24 48.28 -20.05 -1.58
CA GLY A 24 49.72 -19.91 -1.30
C GLY A 24 50.10 -18.57 -0.66
N LEU A 25 49.13 -17.83 -0.11
CA LEU A 25 49.37 -16.57 0.62
C LEU A 25 50.34 -16.78 1.79
N LEU A 26 50.21 -17.92 2.47
CA LEU A 26 50.96 -18.28 3.68
C LEU A 26 52.31 -18.96 3.39
N GLU A 27 52.70 -19.10 2.13
CA GLU A 27 54.02 -19.62 1.78
C GLU A 27 55.14 -18.66 2.20
N GLU A 28 56.32 -19.21 2.47
CA GLU A 28 57.48 -18.40 2.85
C GLU A 28 57.85 -17.43 1.72
N ASN A 29 57.70 -16.13 1.99
CA ASN A 29 58.05 -15.08 1.06
C ASN A 29 59.47 -14.59 1.34
N THR A 30 60.28 -14.41 0.29
CA THR A 30 61.67 -13.98 0.40
C THR A 30 61.83 -12.50 0.81
N SER A 31 60.78 -11.69 0.64
CA SER A 31 60.79 -10.26 0.93
C SER A 31 59.44 -9.80 1.46
N LEU A 32 59.46 -8.83 2.39
CA LEU A 32 58.25 -8.23 2.95
C LEU A 32 57.38 -7.58 1.86
N GLN A 33 58.00 -6.92 0.89
CA GLN A 33 57.27 -6.21 -0.18
C GLN A 33 56.53 -7.18 -1.10
N SER A 34 57.09 -8.37 -1.35
CA SER A 34 56.41 -9.39 -2.15
C SER A 34 55.23 -10.02 -1.40
N LEU A 35 55.30 -10.11 -0.07
CA LEU A 35 54.18 -10.56 0.75
C LEU A 35 53.02 -9.55 0.74
N ILE A 36 53.32 -8.27 0.92
CA ILE A 36 52.30 -7.20 0.92
C ILE A 36 51.57 -7.15 -0.43
N THR A 37 52.33 -7.15 -1.53
CA THR A 37 51.74 -7.16 -2.88
C THR A 37 50.89 -8.39 -3.15
N ARG A 38 51.31 -9.58 -2.68
CA ARG A 38 50.50 -10.80 -2.78
C ARG A 38 49.22 -10.68 -1.97
N TYR A 39 49.28 -10.14 -0.75
CA TYR A 39 48.12 -9.93 0.10
C TYR A 39 47.07 -9.01 -0.53
N ASP A 40 47.54 -7.87 -1.07
CA ASP A 40 46.68 -6.86 -1.70
C ASP A 40 45.97 -7.38 -2.97
N VAL A 41 46.49 -8.43 -3.60
CA VAL A 41 45.87 -9.06 -4.79
C VAL A 41 44.97 -10.22 -4.39
N VAL A 42 45.48 -11.15 -3.58
CA VAL A 42 44.80 -12.42 -3.28
C VAL A 42 43.52 -12.21 -2.46
N LEU A 43 43.53 -11.31 -1.47
CA LEU A 43 42.34 -11.11 -0.63
C LEU A 43 41.17 -10.53 -1.41
N PRO A 44 41.30 -9.42 -2.17
CA PRO A 44 40.19 -8.89 -2.96
C PRO A 44 39.68 -9.90 -3.98
N GLU A 45 40.55 -10.62 -4.68
CA GLU A 45 40.14 -11.64 -5.66
C GLU A 45 39.31 -12.77 -5.04
N ASN A 46 39.70 -13.23 -3.85
CA ASN A 46 38.97 -14.28 -3.15
C ASN A 46 37.64 -13.76 -2.60
N ILE A 47 37.61 -12.54 -2.07
CA ILE A 47 36.38 -11.88 -1.64
C ILE A 47 35.45 -11.64 -2.84
N ASP A 48 35.97 -11.27 -4.00
CA ASP A 48 35.19 -11.03 -5.22
C ASP A 48 34.53 -12.31 -5.76
N LYS A 49 35.19 -13.46 -5.63
CA LYS A 49 34.64 -14.77 -6.01
C LYS A 49 33.43 -15.17 -5.15
N LEU A 50 33.51 -14.95 -3.83
CA LEU A 50 32.46 -15.33 -2.88
C LEU A 50 31.36 -14.26 -2.74
N ALA A 51 31.74 -12.99 -2.79
CA ALA A 51 30.86 -11.85 -2.58
C ALA A 51 31.20 -10.70 -3.55
N PRO A 52 30.85 -10.85 -4.84
CA PRO A 52 31.16 -9.85 -5.86
C PRO A 52 30.50 -8.51 -5.54
N ILE A 53 31.19 -7.44 -5.94
CA ILE A 53 30.64 -6.09 -5.89
C ILE A 53 29.41 -5.99 -6.79
N LYS A 54 28.31 -5.45 -6.25
CA LYS A 54 27.09 -5.14 -6.99
C LYS A 54 26.82 -3.64 -6.92
N SER A 55 26.77 -3.00 -8.09
CA SER A 55 26.28 -1.64 -8.22
C SER A 55 24.76 -1.66 -8.32
N LEU A 56 24.10 -1.02 -7.36
CA LEU A 56 22.67 -0.76 -7.41
C LEU A 56 22.46 0.71 -7.81
N THR A 57 21.76 0.92 -8.92
CA THR A 57 21.22 2.24 -9.24
C THR A 57 20.03 2.48 -8.33
N GLU A 58 20.18 3.37 -7.36
CA GLU A 58 19.06 3.84 -6.56
C GLU A 58 18.13 4.63 -7.46
N VAL A 59 17.01 3.99 -7.81
CA VAL A 59 15.89 4.65 -8.47
C VAL A 59 15.14 5.39 -7.38
N ASP A 60 15.23 6.72 -7.37
CA ASP A 60 14.34 7.55 -6.59
C ASP A 60 12.91 7.27 -7.08
N ARG A 61 12.14 6.57 -6.25
CA ARG A 61 10.71 6.38 -6.45
C ARG A 61 10.01 7.50 -5.71
N PRO A 62 9.67 8.63 -6.36
CA PRO A 62 8.91 9.68 -5.71
C PRO A 62 7.61 9.08 -5.18
N ASN A 63 7.17 9.57 -4.01
CA ASN A 63 5.90 9.13 -3.47
C ASN A 63 4.79 9.41 -4.48
N VAL A 64 3.94 8.43 -4.73
CA VAL A 64 2.94 8.55 -5.79
C VAL A 64 1.92 9.60 -5.34
N PRO A 65 1.53 10.59 -6.18
CA PRO A 65 0.71 11.72 -5.73
C PRO A 65 -0.64 11.35 -5.10
N TRP A 66 -1.18 10.16 -5.44
CA TRP A 66 -2.43 9.64 -4.88
C TRP A 66 -2.23 8.76 -3.65
N TYR A 67 -0.99 8.44 -3.27
CA TYR A 67 -0.65 7.59 -2.14
C TYR A 67 0.01 8.40 -1.03
N ASN A 68 -0.82 8.94 -0.13
CA ASN A 68 -0.36 9.72 1.01
C ASN A 68 -0.06 8.84 2.23
N GLU A 69 0.74 9.36 3.16
CA GLU A 69 1.04 8.66 4.42
C GLU A 69 -0.22 8.33 5.23
N ASP A 70 -1.25 9.18 5.16
CA ASP A 70 -2.54 8.93 5.80
C ASP A 70 -3.23 7.68 5.23
N ILE A 71 -3.23 7.54 3.91
CA ILE A 71 -3.78 6.35 3.23
C ILE A 71 -3.00 5.10 3.66
N ALA A 72 -1.67 5.21 3.76
CA ALA A 72 -0.84 4.12 4.27
C ALA A 72 -1.15 3.78 5.73
N PHE A 73 -1.36 4.78 6.58
CA PHE A 73 -1.74 4.61 7.99
C PHE A 73 -3.09 3.90 8.13
N HIS A 74 -4.12 4.37 7.42
CA HIS A 74 -5.45 3.75 7.44
C HIS A 74 -5.42 2.31 6.93
N LYS A 75 -4.63 2.01 5.88
CA LYS A 75 -4.39 0.64 5.40
C LYS A 75 -3.72 -0.26 6.43
N ARG A 76 -2.75 0.25 7.19
CA ARG A 76 -2.09 -0.51 8.28
C ARG A 76 -3.09 -0.88 9.37
N ILE A 77 -3.94 0.08 9.78
CA ILE A 77 -5.00 -0.18 10.76
C ILE A 77 -5.97 -1.23 10.22
N ARG A 78 -6.43 -1.10 8.97
CA ARG A 78 -7.34 -2.09 8.35
C ARG A 78 -6.75 -3.49 8.40
N ARG A 79 -5.50 -3.68 7.97
CA ARG A 79 -4.81 -4.98 8.00
C ARG A 79 -4.63 -5.52 9.42
N ARG A 80 -4.47 -4.66 10.43
CA ARG A 80 -4.40 -5.08 11.83
C ARG A 80 -5.75 -5.59 12.33
N LEU A 81 -6.82 -4.85 12.06
CA LEU A 81 -8.19 -5.23 12.44
C LEU A 81 -8.65 -6.49 11.71
N GLU A 82 -8.31 -6.61 10.42
CA GLU A 82 -8.62 -7.79 9.62
C GLU A 82 -7.95 -9.05 10.16
N ARG A 83 -6.65 -8.97 10.50
CA ARG A 83 -5.93 -10.08 11.14
C ARG A 83 -6.54 -10.45 12.48
N LYS A 84 -6.91 -9.44 13.29
CA LYS A 84 -7.58 -9.65 14.57
C LYS A 84 -8.92 -10.38 14.38
N TRP A 85 -9.77 -9.90 13.48
CA TRP A 85 -11.06 -10.52 13.18
C TRP A 85 -10.91 -11.94 12.61
N ARG A 86 -9.94 -12.19 11.72
CA ARG A 86 -9.70 -13.55 11.22
C ARG A 86 -9.27 -14.52 12.31
N SER A 87 -8.58 -14.02 13.34
CA SER A 87 -8.14 -14.81 14.49
C SER A 87 -9.23 -15.03 15.53
N THR A 88 -10.03 -14.01 15.85
CA THR A 88 -11.02 -14.06 16.95
C THR A 88 -12.42 -14.46 16.48
N ARG A 89 -12.76 -14.17 15.21
CA ARG A 89 -14.09 -14.36 14.60
C ARG A 89 -15.25 -13.68 15.32
N LEU A 90 -14.95 -12.72 16.20
CA LEU A 90 -15.96 -11.94 16.94
C LEU A 90 -16.59 -10.86 16.06
N ASP A 91 -17.90 -10.64 16.23
CA ASP A 91 -18.63 -9.59 15.52
C ASP A 91 -18.17 -8.17 15.86
N HIS A 92 -17.74 -7.94 17.10
CA HIS A 92 -17.15 -6.65 17.47
C HIS A 92 -15.86 -6.35 16.68
N ASP A 93 -15.02 -7.36 16.42
CA ASP A 93 -13.81 -7.17 15.61
C ASP A 93 -14.16 -7.00 14.12
N LYS A 94 -15.21 -7.67 13.63
CA LYS A 94 -15.76 -7.49 12.28
C LYS A 94 -16.27 -6.07 12.06
N THR A 95 -17.06 -5.54 12.99
CA THR A 95 -17.61 -4.16 12.91
C THR A 95 -16.50 -3.12 12.91
N ASN A 96 -15.47 -3.29 13.74
CA ASN A 96 -14.29 -2.43 13.73
C ASN A 96 -13.55 -2.47 12.38
N TYR A 97 -13.35 -3.67 11.81
CA TYR A 97 -12.75 -3.83 10.48
C TYR A 97 -13.57 -3.12 9.38
N LEU A 98 -14.89 -3.35 9.34
CA LEU A 98 -15.79 -2.73 8.36
C LEU A 98 -15.80 -1.21 8.47
N ARG A 99 -15.83 -0.67 9.70
CA ARG A 99 -15.73 0.78 9.94
C ARG A 99 -14.45 1.35 9.35
N GLN A 100 -13.32 0.66 9.52
CA GLN A 100 -12.04 1.10 8.96
C GLN A 100 -12.00 1.00 7.42
N CYS A 101 -12.63 -0.02 6.82
CA CYS A 101 -12.75 -0.13 5.36
C CYS A 101 -13.46 1.08 4.75
N LEU A 102 -14.51 1.57 5.42
CA LEU A 102 -15.25 2.75 4.98
C LEU A 102 -14.36 4.01 4.98
N VAL A 103 -13.58 4.21 6.06
CA VAL A 103 -12.67 5.37 6.18
C VAL A 103 -11.63 5.40 5.05
N GLU A 104 -11.06 4.24 4.69
CA GLU A 104 -10.08 4.16 3.60
C GLU A 104 -10.72 4.44 2.22
N LEU A 105 -11.92 3.89 1.95
CA LEU A 105 -12.64 4.14 0.69
C LEU A 105 -12.93 5.64 0.52
N VAL A 106 -13.41 6.28 1.58
CA VAL A 106 -13.71 7.71 1.60
C VAL A 106 -12.43 8.52 1.38
N GLY A 107 -11.33 8.22 2.10
CA GLY A 107 -10.04 8.89 1.90
C GLY A 107 -9.47 8.72 0.48
N SER A 108 -9.61 7.53 -0.11
CA SER A 108 -9.22 7.26 -1.50
C SER A 108 -10.09 8.02 -2.51
N MET A 109 -11.39 8.18 -2.26
CA MET A 109 -12.27 8.97 -3.12
C MET A 109 -11.87 10.45 -3.06
N TYR A 110 -11.65 10.99 -1.86
CA TYR A 110 -11.26 12.39 -1.68
C TYR A 110 -9.92 12.73 -2.36
N SER A 111 -8.91 11.84 -2.32
CA SER A 111 -7.63 12.09 -2.99
C SER A 111 -7.75 12.11 -4.52
N VAL A 112 -8.54 11.20 -5.10
CA VAL A 112 -8.81 11.17 -6.55
C VAL A 112 -9.58 12.42 -6.97
N LEU A 113 -10.59 12.83 -6.20
CA LEU A 113 -11.33 14.07 -6.45
C LEU A 113 -10.43 15.31 -6.39
N GLN A 114 -9.52 15.37 -5.42
CA GLN A 114 -8.56 16.47 -5.30
C GLN A 114 -7.57 16.49 -6.47
N GLN A 115 -7.11 15.34 -6.95
CA GLN A 115 -6.25 15.24 -8.13
C GLN A 115 -6.97 15.68 -9.41
N VAL A 116 -8.23 15.27 -9.60
CA VAL A 116 -9.07 15.73 -10.73
C VAL A 116 -9.30 17.23 -10.65
N PHE A 117 -9.55 17.77 -9.47
CA PHE A 117 -9.73 19.22 -9.25
C PHE A 117 -8.47 20.03 -9.54
N GLN A 118 -7.28 19.52 -9.20
CA GLN A 118 -6.00 20.16 -9.51
C GLN A 118 -5.68 20.20 -11.01
N GLN A 119 -6.32 19.36 -11.83
CA GLN A 119 -6.18 19.40 -13.30
C GLN A 119 -7.19 20.33 -13.99
N LEU A 120 -8.15 20.91 -13.25
CA LEU A 120 -9.17 21.81 -13.79
C LEU A 120 -8.84 23.33 -13.84
N PRO A 121 -7.75 23.90 -13.26
CA PRO A 121 -7.59 25.35 -13.19
C PRO A 121 -6.85 25.97 -14.39
N CYS A 122 -6.81 25.34 -15.56
CA CYS A 122 -6.28 25.95 -16.79
C CYS A 122 -7.35 26.29 -17.84
N THR A 123 -8.56 25.74 -17.74
CA THR A 123 -9.61 25.96 -18.76
C THR A 123 -10.63 27.01 -18.37
N LEU A 124 -10.98 27.13 -17.08
CA LEU A 124 -11.97 28.12 -16.62
C LEU A 124 -11.42 29.56 -16.68
N ASP A 125 -10.14 29.74 -16.36
CA ASP A 125 -9.50 31.06 -16.36
C ASP A 125 -9.30 31.62 -17.78
N ILE A 126 -9.09 30.74 -18.76
CA ILE A 126 -9.05 31.10 -20.19
C ILE A 126 -10.45 31.50 -20.69
N LEU A 127 -11.49 30.77 -20.28
CA LEU A 127 -12.88 31.06 -20.66
C LEU A 127 -13.40 32.37 -20.05
N ILE A 128 -13.11 32.64 -18.78
CA ILE A 128 -13.51 33.89 -18.09
C ILE A 128 -12.82 35.10 -18.73
N ARG A 129 -11.53 34.99 -19.09
CA ARG A 129 -10.81 36.06 -19.82
C ARG A 129 -11.35 36.23 -21.25
N ALA A 130 -11.76 35.15 -21.91
CA ALA A 130 -12.35 35.18 -23.24
C ALA A 130 -13.80 35.70 -23.28
N THR A 131 -14.55 35.62 -22.17
CA THR A 131 -15.88 36.26 -22.04
C THR A 131 -15.79 37.72 -21.60
N ALA A 132 -14.79 38.08 -20.78
CA ALA A 132 -14.53 39.47 -20.41
C ALA A 132 -14.11 40.34 -21.62
N ASN A 133 -13.37 39.79 -22.58
CA ASN A 133 -13.03 40.47 -23.84
C ASN A 133 -14.20 40.53 -24.85
N ARG A 134 -15.34 39.90 -24.58
CA ARG A 134 -16.53 39.91 -25.46
C ARG A 134 -17.62 40.90 -25.07
N HIS A 135 -17.50 41.61 -23.94
CA HIS A 135 -18.46 42.64 -23.54
C HIS A 135 -18.16 44.04 -24.12
N GLY A 136 -17.95 44.09 -25.44
CA GLY A 136 -18.17 45.29 -26.25
C GLY A 136 -19.23 44.97 -27.29
N LEU A 137 -20.37 45.67 -27.26
CA LEU A 137 -21.64 45.44 -27.98
C LEU A 137 -22.57 44.48 -27.21
N GLU A 138 -23.84 44.74 -26.91
CA GLU A 138 -24.80 45.78 -27.29
C GLU A 138 -25.95 45.68 -26.25
N GLN A 139 -26.48 46.81 -25.74
CA GLN A 139 -27.66 46.75 -24.87
C GLN A 139 -28.89 46.47 -25.74
N VAL A 140 -29.32 45.21 -25.80
CA VAL A 140 -30.62 44.86 -26.36
C VAL A 140 -31.67 45.00 -25.25
N LYS A 141 -32.59 45.95 -25.43
CA LYS A 141 -33.79 46.07 -24.60
C LYS A 141 -34.80 45.03 -25.09
N ASP A 142 -34.94 43.93 -24.36
CA ASP A 142 -36.01 42.97 -24.63
C ASP A 142 -37.27 43.39 -23.87
N HIS A 143 -38.18 44.04 -24.59
CA HIS A 143 -39.58 44.12 -24.22
C HIS A 143 -40.23 42.76 -24.53
N ASN A 144 -40.42 41.92 -23.51
CA ASN A 144 -41.29 40.75 -23.68
C ASN A 144 -42.19 40.55 -22.45
N ASN A 145 -43.40 41.07 -22.59
CA ASN A 145 -44.57 40.75 -21.77
C ASN A 145 -45.07 39.36 -22.18
N GLY A 146 -44.65 38.31 -21.46
CA GLY A 146 -45.21 36.97 -21.58
C GLY A 146 -46.03 36.66 -20.33
N SER A 147 -47.32 36.41 -20.51
CA SER A 147 -48.30 36.07 -19.47
C SER A 147 -47.93 34.80 -18.70
N GLU A 148 -48.15 34.83 -17.39
CA GLU A 148 -48.22 33.65 -16.52
C GLU A 148 -49.32 32.72 -17.04
N GLU A 149 -48.92 31.58 -17.60
CA GLU A 149 -49.78 30.41 -17.71
C GLU A 149 -49.45 29.46 -16.56
N ASP A 150 -50.51 29.02 -15.88
CA ASP A 150 -50.51 28.36 -14.59
C ASP A 150 -49.71 27.04 -14.58
N TYR A 151 -48.59 27.03 -13.85
CA TYR A 151 -47.95 25.77 -13.44
C TYR A 151 -48.77 25.18 -12.29
N GLU A 152 -49.56 24.15 -12.58
CA GLU A 152 -50.15 23.30 -11.54
C GLU A 152 -49.02 22.69 -10.68
N VAL A 153 -49.04 23.05 -9.40
CA VAL A 153 -48.15 22.53 -8.36
C VAL A 153 -48.44 21.03 -8.19
N ASN A 154 -47.56 20.18 -8.69
CA ASN A 154 -47.55 18.77 -8.32
C ASN A 154 -47.07 18.64 -6.86
N ASP A 155 -48.02 18.46 -5.94
CA ASP A 155 -47.78 18.16 -4.52
C ASP A 155 -47.04 16.82 -4.38
N PRO A 156 -45.78 16.78 -3.88
CA PRO A 156 -44.99 15.55 -3.80
C PRO A 156 -45.48 14.54 -2.75
N ARG A 157 -46.56 14.82 -2.00
CA ARG A 157 -46.98 13.98 -0.86
C ARG A 157 -47.94 12.82 -1.17
N LYS A 158 -48.23 12.54 -2.44
CA LYS A 158 -49.05 11.36 -2.82
C LYS A 158 -48.45 10.61 -4.01
N GLY A 159 -47.34 9.94 -3.78
CA GLY A 159 -46.87 8.86 -4.63
C GLY A 159 -46.56 7.66 -3.75
N GLU A 160 -47.42 6.64 -3.76
CA GLU A 160 -47.11 5.35 -3.15
C GLU A 160 -45.90 4.77 -3.87
N VAL A 161 -44.79 4.58 -3.16
CA VAL A 161 -43.64 3.85 -3.69
C VAL A 161 -44.10 2.40 -3.88
N SER A 162 -44.24 1.97 -5.12
CA SER A 162 -44.60 0.59 -5.45
C SER A 162 -43.61 -0.37 -4.76
N GLU A 163 -44.13 -1.32 -3.96
CA GLU A 163 -43.36 -2.37 -3.28
C GLU A 163 -42.48 -3.22 -4.21
N ASP A 164 -42.71 -3.13 -5.52
CA ASP A 164 -41.99 -3.85 -6.58
C ASP A 164 -40.53 -3.40 -6.78
N TYR A 165 -40.11 -2.26 -6.22
CA TYR A 165 -38.72 -1.78 -6.34
C TYR A 165 -37.78 -2.38 -5.27
N ALA A 166 -38.31 -2.71 -4.08
CA ALA A 166 -37.52 -3.32 -3.01
C ALA A 166 -37.17 -4.80 -3.29
N ASN A 167 -38.01 -5.50 -4.05
CA ASN A 167 -37.85 -6.93 -4.38
C ASN A 167 -36.95 -7.21 -5.61
N LYS A 168 -36.39 -6.17 -6.25
CA LYS A 168 -35.52 -6.30 -7.45
C LYS A 168 -34.02 -6.23 -7.16
N MET A 169 -33.60 -6.25 -5.88
CA MET A 169 -32.19 -6.33 -5.50
C MET A 169 -31.82 -7.77 -5.09
N PRO A 170 -31.40 -8.66 -6.02
CA PRO A 170 -30.92 -9.99 -5.68
C PRO A 170 -29.45 -9.91 -5.24
N TRP A 171 -29.19 -9.59 -3.98
CA TRP A 171 -27.93 -9.98 -3.36
C TRP A 171 -28.06 -11.43 -2.91
N ARG A 172 -27.81 -12.37 -3.81
CA ARG A 172 -27.62 -13.79 -3.45
C ARG A 172 -26.41 -13.87 -2.51
N MET A 173 -26.66 -14.13 -1.24
CA MET A 173 -25.71 -14.75 -0.32
C MET A 173 -25.82 -16.26 -0.55
N ASP A 174 -25.27 -16.75 -1.66
CA ASP A 174 -25.04 -18.19 -1.82
C ASP A 174 -23.64 -18.47 -1.27
N ASP A 175 -23.59 -18.99 -0.05
CA ASP A 175 -22.47 -19.75 0.51
C ASP A 175 -23.01 -20.62 1.66
N THR A 176 -23.91 -21.56 1.31
CA THR A 176 -24.05 -22.78 2.12
C THR A 176 -22.82 -23.63 1.82
N VAL A 177 -21.74 -23.41 2.57
CA VAL A 177 -20.61 -24.32 2.57
C VAL A 177 -20.96 -25.46 3.52
N ASP A 178 -21.20 -26.63 2.96
CA ASP A 178 -21.47 -27.87 3.68
C ASP A 178 -20.19 -28.29 4.41
N TYR A 179 -20.13 -28.05 5.72
CA TYR A 179 -19.01 -28.51 6.54
C TYR A 179 -19.25 -29.96 6.92
N GLN A 180 -18.53 -30.87 6.27
CA GLN A 180 -18.38 -32.23 6.77
C GLN A 180 -17.66 -32.17 8.13
N ASP A 181 -18.31 -32.77 9.12
CA ASP A 181 -17.88 -32.84 10.51
C ASP A 181 -16.76 -33.90 10.66
N ASP A 182 -15.52 -33.49 10.41
CA ASP A 182 -14.34 -34.30 10.74
C ASP A 182 -13.96 -34.07 12.21
N ASN A 183 -14.80 -34.61 13.09
CA ASN A 183 -14.49 -34.79 14.51
C ASN A 183 -13.43 -35.89 14.67
N ASP A 184 -12.15 -35.52 14.68
CA ASP A 184 -11.08 -36.38 15.19
C ASP A 184 -9.94 -35.54 15.79
N ALA A 185 -10.15 -35.02 16.99
CA ALA A 185 -9.07 -34.58 17.87
C ALA A 185 -9.08 -35.45 19.14
N LYS A 186 -8.16 -36.42 19.14
CA LYS A 186 -7.80 -37.25 20.28
C LYS A 186 -7.49 -36.39 21.50
N SER A 187 -8.15 -36.74 22.58
CA SER A 187 -7.80 -36.45 23.96
C SER A 187 -6.43 -37.05 24.35
N GLY A 188 -5.60 -36.27 25.05
CA GLY A 188 -4.39 -36.73 25.73
C GLY A 188 -3.52 -35.57 26.26
N PRO A 189 -2.85 -35.69 27.43
CA PRO A 189 -3.09 -34.77 28.55
C PRO A 189 -2.00 -33.72 28.83
N ASP A 190 -2.41 -32.74 29.64
CA ASP A 190 -1.62 -31.76 30.39
C ASP A 190 -0.34 -32.33 31.03
N SER A 191 0.76 -31.56 30.94
CA SER A 191 1.72 -31.38 32.04
C SER A 191 2.84 -30.35 31.73
N ILE A 192 3.21 -29.59 32.78
CA ILE A 192 4.56 -29.07 33.12
C ILE A 192 5.04 -27.81 32.36
N VAL A 193 5.48 -26.70 32.96
CA VAL A 193 5.80 -26.27 34.35
C VAL A 193 5.76 -24.73 34.40
N ASP A 194 5.23 -24.18 35.49
CA ASP A 194 5.38 -22.77 35.88
C ASP A 194 6.79 -22.54 36.45
N ASP A 195 7.59 -21.67 35.83
CA ASP A 195 8.75 -21.04 36.48
C ASP A 195 8.54 -19.52 36.49
N ALA A 196 7.89 -19.08 37.57
CA ALA A 196 7.90 -17.69 37.99
C ALA A 196 9.24 -17.41 38.69
N GLY A 197 9.96 -16.40 38.22
CA GLY A 197 11.19 -15.94 38.83
C GLY A 197 10.96 -15.45 40.26
N ASP A 198 11.91 -15.77 41.13
CA ASP A 198 12.11 -15.02 42.36
C ASP A 198 13.47 -14.31 42.32
N ARG A 199 13.43 -13.08 42.80
CA ARG A 199 14.45 -12.05 42.71
C ARG A 199 14.71 -11.63 44.14
N ILE A 200 15.86 -12.04 44.70
CA ILE A 200 16.70 -11.34 45.70
C ILE A 200 18.06 -12.05 45.71
#